data_AF-A0A7S2RRL5-F1
#
_entry.id   AF-A0A7S2RRL5-F1
#
_cell.length_a   1.000
_cell.length_b   1.000
_cell.length_c   1.000
_cell.angle_alpha   90.00
_cell.angle_beta   90.00
_cell.angle_gamma   90.00
#
_symmetry.space_group_name_H-M   'P 1'
#
loop_
_entity.id
_entity.type
_entity.pdbx_description
1 polymer ?
#
loop_
_entity_poly.entity_id
_entity_poly.type
_entity_poly.pdbx_seq_one_letter_code
_entity_poly.pdbx_strand_id
1 'polypeptide(L)'
;HDEVSDSSASVADEKEDEVQNSRIKKLKQKSELLRRKMRKYYKAVLDDIRNLTEEHLPKKQKKNQKVKVSIVVPQSKKAGDMITFSNPHVPGQKLKVKIPGSASPGGKFVVSVPMPEVSRSSNTQN
;
A
#
# COMPACT_ATOMS: atom_id res chain seq x y z
N HIS A 1 -54.31 65.14 14.19
CA HIS A 1 -53.14 64.78 13.37
C HIS A 1 -52.13 64.19 14.31
N ASP A 2 -52.06 62.86 14.40
CA ASP A 2 -51.02 62.16 15.13
C ASP A 2 -50.42 61.13 14.18
N GLU A 3 -49.20 61.42 13.70
CA GLU A 3 -48.35 60.48 12.97
C GLU A 3 -47.44 59.80 13.98
N VAL A 4 -47.56 58.47 14.10
CA VAL A 4 -46.64 57.65 14.87
C VAL A 4 -45.60 57.08 13.91
N SER A 5 -44.37 57.56 14.07
CA SER A 5 -43.18 57.23 13.27
C SER A 5 -42.74 55.78 13.49
N ASP A 6 -42.65 55.04 12.39
CA ASP A 6 -42.10 53.70 12.29
C ASP A 6 -40.56 53.75 12.42
N SER A 7 -40.00 53.13 13.46
CA SER A 7 -38.56 53.13 13.79
C SER A 7 -37.95 51.72 13.84
N SER A 8 -38.64 50.74 13.24
CA SER A 8 -38.36 49.32 13.47
C SER A 8 -37.44 48.64 12.43
N ALA A 9 -37.11 49.31 11.31
CA ALA A 9 -36.43 48.67 10.17
C ALA A 9 -34.89 48.62 10.23
N SER A 10 -34.20 49.49 10.98
CA SER A 10 -32.72 49.61 10.91
C SER A 10 -31.94 48.58 11.74
N VAL A 11 -32.58 47.90 12.70
CA VAL A 11 -31.90 47.00 13.65
C VAL A 11 -31.77 45.57 13.10
N ALA A 12 -32.52 45.22 12.06
CA ALA A 12 -32.48 43.90 11.44
C ALA A 12 -31.28 43.72 10.51
N ASP A 13 -30.94 44.74 9.71
CA ASP A 13 -29.86 44.68 8.72
C ASP A 13 -28.45 44.58 9.37
N GLU A 14 -28.20 45.30 10.46
CA GLU A 14 -26.90 45.24 11.16
C GLU A 14 -26.61 43.86 11.76
N LYS A 15 -27.67 43.13 12.17
CA LYS A 15 -27.53 41.77 12.72
C LYS A 15 -27.21 40.74 11.65
N GLU A 16 -27.70 40.92 10.42
CA GLU A 16 -27.38 40.01 9.32
C GLU A 16 -25.91 40.15 8.89
N ASP A 17 -25.40 41.38 8.80
CA ASP A 17 -24.00 41.63 8.45
C ASP A 17 -23.01 41.06 9.47
N GLU A 18 -23.32 41.16 10.76
CA GLU A 18 -22.49 40.56 11.82
C GLU A 18 -22.45 39.02 11.71
N VAL A 19 -23.60 38.40 11.43
CA VAL A 19 -23.72 36.95 11.25
C VAL A 19 -22.93 36.50 10.01
N GLN A 20 -23.05 37.22 8.89
CA GLN A 20 -22.29 36.92 7.66
C GLN A 20 -20.78 37.06 7.88
N ASN A 21 -20.34 38.12 8.55
CA ASN A 21 -18.93 38.33 8.88
C ASN A 21 -18.36 37.22 9.77
N SER A 22 -19.14 36.76 10.76
CA SER A 22 -18.75 35.63 11.62
C SER A 22 -18.58 34.33 10.81
N ARG A 23 -19.46 34.09 9.82
CA ARG A 23 -19.41 32.93 8.92
C ARG A 23 -18.20 32.99 8.01
N ILE A 24 -17.92 34.14 7.40
CA ILE A 24 -16.73 34.37 6.57
C ILE A 24 -15.46 34.11 7.38
N LYS A 25 -15.40 34.60 8.63
CA LYS A 25 -14.25 34.37 9.53
C LYS A 25 -14.04 32.88 9.81
N LYS A 26 -15.10 32.13 10.13
CA LYS A 26 -15.03 30.67 10.34
C LYS A 26 -14.58 29.93 9.08
N LEU A 27 -15.06 30.33 7.90
CA LEU A 27 -14.65 29.75 6.62
C LEU A 27 -13.17 30.04 6.30
N LYS A 28 -12.68 31.25 6.58
CA LYS A 28 -11.26 31.61 6.44
C LYS A 28 -10.37 30.76 7.35
N GLN A 29 -10.75 30.57 8.62
CA GLN A 29 -10.02 29.71 9.55
C GLN A 29 -10.01 28.24 9.08
N LYS A 30 -11.16 27.73 8.62
CA LYS A 30 -11.27 26.37 8.10
C LYS A 30 -10.41 26.17 6.85
N SER A 31 -10.41 27.14 5.94
CA SER A 31 -9.60 27.06 4.71
C SER A 31 -8.11 27.12 5.01
N GLU A 32 -7.69 27.93 5.98
CA GLU A 32 -6.30 27.99 6.42
C GLU A 32 -5.85 26.67 7.04
N LEU A 33 -6.68 26.07 7.90
CA LEU A 33 -6.41 24.75 8.48
C LEU A 33 -6.26 23.67 7.40
N LEU A 34 -7.14 23.68 6.40
CA LEU A 34 -7.05 22.75 5.26
C LEU A 34 -5.76 22.95 4.47
N ARG A 35 -5.38 24.20 4.17
CA ARG A 35 -4.12 24.52 3.48
C ARG A 35 -2.90 24.05 4.28
N ARG A 36 -2.91 24.20 5.61
CA ARG A 36 -1.85 23.69 6.50
C ARG A 36 -1.77 22.16 6.43
N LYS A 37 -2.90 21.45 6.53
CA LYS A 37 -2.95 19.98 6.41
C LYS A 37 -2.45 19.51 5.04
N MET A 38 -2.92 20.13 3.96
CA MET A 38 -2.52 19.80 2.59
C MET A 38 -1.00 19.93 2.41
N ARG A 39 -0.40 21.04 2.87
CA ARG A 39 1.06 21.22 2.82
C ARG A 39 1.81 20.15 3.60
N LYS A 40 1.29 19.74 4.76
CA LYS A 40 1.87 18.67 5.57
C LYS A 40 1.84 17.33 4.83
N TYR A 41 0.70 16.94 4.28
CA TYR A 41 0.58 15.68 3.53
C TYR A 41 1.44 15.68 2.27
N TYR A 42 1.46 16.79 1.53
CA TYR A 42 2.29 16.92 0.34
C TYR A 42 3.78 16.76 0.67
N LYS A 43 4.25 17.41 1.75
CA LYS A 43 5.63 17.24 2.21
C LYS A 43 5.92 15.79 2.62
N ALA A 44 5.00 15.15 3.35
CA ALA A 44 5.15 13.74 3.74
C ALA A 44 5.28 12.83 2.50
N VAL A 45 4.42 13.00 1.51
CA VAL A 45 4.49 12.24 0.25
C VAL A 45 5.81 12.48 -0.49
N LEU A 46 6.32 13.72 -0.52
CA LEU A 46 7.63 14.00 -1.11
C LEU A 46 8.78 13.32 -0.36
N ASP A 47 8.72 13.30 0.97
CA ASP A 47 9.73 12.63 1.79
C ASP A 47 9.64 11.10 1.58
N ASP A 48 8.44 10.53 1.50
CA ASP A 48 8.23 9.11 1.17
C ASP A 48 8.79 8.76 -0.21
N ILE A 49 8.53 9.58 -1.23
CA ILE A 49 9.07 9.39 -2.59
C ILE A 49 10.60 9.45 -2.59
N ARG A 50 11.21 10.36 -1.83
CA ARG A 50 12.68 10.46 -1.73
C ARG A 50 13.32 9.27 -1.02
N ASN A 51 12.62 8.73 -0.01
CA ASN A 51 13.09 7.58 0.76
C ASN A 51 12.75 6.24 0.09
N LEU A 52 11.95 6.24 -0.99
CA LEU A 52 11.59 5.03 -1.72
C LEU A 52 12.82 4.45 -2.44
N THR A 53 13.34 3.32 -1.93
CA THR A 53 14.41 2.58 -2.61
C THR A 53 13.85 1.68 -3.72
N GLU A 54 14.71 1.18 -4.60
CA GLU A 54 14.31 0.29 -5.70
C GLU A 54 13.60 -1.00 -5.25
N GLU A 55 13.75 -1.39 -3.99
CA GLU A 55 13.06 -2.54 -3.40
C GLU A 55 11.55 -2.29 -3.24
N HIS A 56 11.16 -1.04 -3.02
CA HIS A 56 9.78 -0.62 -2.80
C HIS A 56 9.04 -0.31 -4.11
N LEU A 57 9.78 -0.17 -5.22
CA LEU A 57 9.18 0.02 -6.53
C LEU A 57 8.57 -1.31 -7.02
N PRO A 58 7.36 -1.29 -7.59
CA PRO A 58 6.76 -2.48 -8.17
C PRO A 58 7.61 -2.97 -9.34
N LYS A 59 8.39 -4.03 -9.11
CA LYS A 59 9.23 -4.64 -10.15
C LYS A 59 8.35 -5.40 -11.13
N LYS A 60 8.56 -5.17 -12.43
CA LYS A 60 7.93 -5.97 -13.48
C LYS A 60 8.47 -7.40 -13.38
N GLN A 61 7.67 -8.32 -12.86
CA GLN A 61 8.00 -9.74 -12.92
C GLN A 61 8.18 -10.15 -14.39
N LYS A 62 9.30 -10.82 -14.69
CA LYS A 62 9.49 -11.44 -16.01
C LYS A 62 8.59 -12.67 -16.08
N LYS A 63 7.90 -12.87 -17.20
CA LYS A 63 7.13 -14.10 -17.44
C LYS A 63 8.05 -15.31 -17.22
N ASN A 64 7.58 -16.32 -16.48
CA ASN A 64 8.34 -17.53 -16.14
C ASN A 64 9.60 -17.32 -15.28
N GLN A 65 9.64 -16.27 -14.44
CA GLN A 65 10.72 -16.11 -13.48
C GLN A 65 10.76 -17.30 -12.52
N LYS A 66 11.94 -17.92 -12.40
CA LYS A 66 12.20 -19.02 -11.46
C LYS A 66 13.11 -18.54 -10.34
N VAL A 67 12.82 -18.97 -9.11
CA VAL A 67 13.64 -18.70 -7.92
C VAL A 67 14.42 -19.95 -7.54
N LYS A 68 15.66 -19.77 -7.11
CA LYS A 68 16.50 -20.86 -6.61
C LYS A 68 16.18 -21.12 -5.14
N VAL A 69 15.80 -22.36 -4.82
CA VAL A 69 15.49 -22.80 -3.45
C VAL A 69 16.44 -23.92 -3.05
N SER A 70 17.05 -23.79 -1.87
CA SER A 70 17.91 -24.83 -1.28
C SER A 70 17.04 -25.83 -0.52
N ILE A 71 17.16 -27.12 -0.85
CA ILE A 71 16.43 -28.21 -0.23
C ILE A 71 17.41 -29.16 0.45
N VAL A 72 17.06 -29.65 1.64
CA VAL A 72 17.81 -30.68 2.36
C VAL A 72 17.31 -32.06 1.92
N VAL A 73 18.23 -32.96 1.61
CA VAL A 73 17.94 -34.36 1.31
C VAL A 73 17.58 -35.09 2.60
N PRO A 74 16.39 -35.71 2.71
CA PRO A 74 16.05 -36.54 3.88
C PRO A 74 17.04 -37.70 4.04
N GLN A 75 17.41 -38.04 5.28
CA GLN A 75 18.39 -39.10 5.55
C GLN A 75 17.97 -40.49 5.00
N SER A 76 16.67 -40.72 4.84
CA SER A 76 16.13 -41.97 4.30
C SER A 76 16.18 -42.08 2.77
N LYS A 77 16.59 -41.03 2.07
CA LYS A 77 16.59 -40.95 0.60
C LYS A 77 18.00 -40.81 0.06
N LYS A 78 18.24 -41.39 -1.12
CA LYS A 78 19.54 -41.39 -1.79
C LYS A 78 19.46 -40.67 -3.14
N ALA A 79 20.64 -40.46 -3.74
CA ALA A 79 20.75 -39.97 -5.10
C ALA A 79 19.87 -40.77 -6.08
N GLY A 80 19.13 -40.07 -6.93
CA GLY A 80 18.20 -40.66 -7.88
C GLY A 80 16.77 -40.86 -7.38
N ASP A 81 16.51 -40.79 -6.08
CA ASP A 81 15.16 -40.89 -5.54
C ASP A 81 14.34 -39.63 -5.82
N MET A 82 13.02 -39.81 -5.90
CA MET A 82 12.06 -38.72 -5.99
C MET A 82 11.69 -38.23 -4.59
N ILE A 83 11.81 -36.92 -4.36
CA ILE A 83 11.33 -36.25 -3.15
C ILE A 83 10.24 -35.24 -3.48
N THR A 84 9.36 -35.01 -2.51
CA THR A 84 8.33 -33.97 -2.61
C THR A 84 8.65 -32.87 -1.61
N PHE A 85 8.55 -31.61 -2.03
CA PHE A 85 8.74 -30.45 -1.17
C PHE A 85 7.71 -29.37 -1.48
N SER A 86 7.49 -28.47 -0.53
CA SER A 86 6.56 -27.35 -0.68
C SER A 86 7.28 -26.12 -1.25
N ASN A 87 6.65 -25.43 -2.21
CA ASN A 87 7.19 -24.17 -2.71
C ASN A 87 7.00 -23.07 -1.65
N PRO A 88 8.08 -22.44 -1.15
CA PRO A 88 7.95 -21.39 -0.13
C PRO A 88 7.22 -20.13 -0.65
N HIS A 89 7.15 -19.94 -1.97
CA HIS A 89 6.52 -18.77 -2.57
C HIS A 89 5.05 -19.00 -2.95
N VAL A 90 4.58 -20.25 -3.04
CA VAL A 90 3.21 -20.60 -3.44
C VAL A 90 2.61 -21.55 -2.40
N PRO A 91 1.84 -21.03 -1.43
CA PRO A 91 1.21 -21.86 -0.40
C PRO A 91 0.39 -23.00 -1.02
N GLY A 92 0.56 -24.22 -0.50
CA GLY A 92 -0.15 -25.41 -0.98
C GLY A 92 0.44 -26.09 -2.23
N GLN A 93 1.37 -25.45 -2.94
CA GLN A 93 2.01 -26.07 -4.11
C GLN A 93 3.09 -27.07 -3.68
N LYS A 94 2.87 -28.36 -3.99
CA LYS A 94 3.84 -29.44 -3.79
C LYS A 94 4.54 -29.77 -5.10
N LEU A 95 5.87 -29.78 -5.08
CA LEU A 95 6.71 -30.08 -6.24
C LEU A 95 7.48 -31.39 -6.01
N LYS A 96 7.65 -32.16 -7.08
CA LYS A 96 8.45 -33.39 -7.08
C LYS A 96 9.74 -33.15 -7.83
N VAL A 97 10.86 -33.57 -7.24
CA VAL A 97 12.18 -33.44 -7.87
C VAL A 97 13.02 -34.70 -7.61
N LYS A 98 13.88 -35.03 -8.58
CA LYS A 98 14.86 -36.10 -8.45
C LYS A 98 16.11 -35.59 -7.75
N ILE A 99 16.59 -36.31 -6.73
CA ILE A 99 17.84 -35.96 -6.04
C ILE A 99 19.00 -36.15 -7.02
N PRO A 100 19.86 -35.12 -7.24
CA PRO A 100 20.99 -35.23 -8.14
C PRO A 100 22.03 -36.25 -7.63
N GLY A 101 22.79 -36.84 -8.55
CA GLY A 101 23.84 -37.83 -8.25
C GLY A 101 24.88 -37.36 -7.24
N SER A 102 25.13 -36.05 -7.19
CA SER A 102 26.13 -35.41 -6.33
C SER A 102 25.66 -35.12 -4.90
N ALA A 103 24.37 -35.32 -4.58
CA ALA A 103 23.84 -34.99 -3.26
C ALA A 103 23.84 -36.20 -2.32
N SER A 104 24.46 -36.03 -1.15
CA SER A 104 24.47 -37.02 -0.07
C SER A 104 23.23 -36.90 0.83
N PRO A 105 22.82 -37.97 1.54
CA PRO A 105 21.77 -37.89 2.56
C PRO A 105 22.12 -36.83 3.62
N GLY A 106 21.16 -35.96 3.96
CA GLY A 106 21.39 -34.79 4.83
C GLY A 106 22.08 -33.59 4.15
N GLY A 107 22.56 -33.76 2.91
CA GLY A 107 23.14 -32.69 2.10
C GLY A 107 22.09 -31.71 1.57
N LYS A 108 22.56 -30.59 1.02
CA LYS A 108 21.71 -29.57 0.40
C LYS A 108 21.92 -29.54 -1.11
N PHE A 109 20.85 -29.31 -1.86
CA PHE A 109 20.94 -29.02 -3.29
C PHE A 109 19.94 -27.94 -3.68
N VAL A 110 20.20 -27.28 -4.81
CA VAL A 110 19.42 -26.13 -5.27
C VAL A 110 18.52 -26.52 -6.42
N VAL A 111 17.25 -26.15 -6.34
CA VAL A 111 16.26 -26.33 -7.41
C VAL A 111 15.69 -24.99 -7.85
N SER A 112 15.27 -24.91 -9.10
CA SER A 112 14.61 -23.71 -9.65
C SER A 112 13.09 -23.92 -9.64
N VAL A 113 12.37 -23.15 -8.84
CA VAL A 113 10.90 -23.21 -8.72
C VAL A 113 10.24 -22.00 -9.38
N PRO A 114 9.02 -22.14 -9.93
CA PRO A 114 8.29 -21.00 -10.47
C PRO A 114 7.91 -20.02 -9.35
N MET A 115 8.06 -18.73 -9.64
CA MET A 115 7.59 -17.64 -8.78
C MET A 115 6.08 -17.43 -9.01
N PRO A 116 5.27 -17.13 -7.98
CA PRO A 116 3.87 -16.76 -8.17
C PRO A 116 3.78 -15.52 -9.08
N GLU A 117 2.87 -15.57 -10.04
CA GLU A 117 2.47 -14.39 -10.78
C GLU A 117 1.74 -13.45 -9.83
N VAL A 118 2.28 -12.25 -9.58
CA VAL A 118 1.47 -11.21 -8.92
C VAL A 118 0.45 -10.74 -9.94
N SER A 119 -0.78 -11.26 -9.85
CA SER A 119 -1.89 -10.63 -10.52
C SER A 119 -1.98 -9.21 -9.97
N ARG A 120 -1.94 -8.20 -10.85
CA ARG A 120 -2.25 -6.83 -10.48
C ARG A 120 -3.76 -6.75 -10.22
N SER A 121 -4.23 -7.34 -9.12
CA SER A 121 -5.58 -7.07 -8.63
C SER A 121 -5.59 -5.60 -8.22
N SER A 122 -6.30 -4.82 -9.02
CA SER A 122 -6.72 -3.44 -8.83
C SER A 122 -6.91 -3.07 -7.35
N ASN A 123 -5.91 -2.42 -6.76
CA ASN A 123 -6.10 -1.69 -5.51
C ASN A 123 -6.70 -0.32 -5.83
N THR A 124 -7.97 -0.32 -6.25
CA THR A 124 -8.81 0.88 -6.35
C THR A 124 -9.73 0.88 -5.14
N GLN A 125 -9.21 1.29 -3.99
CA GLN A 125 -10.01 1.62 -2.81
C GLN A 125 -9.41 2.88 -2.15
N ASN A 126 -9.97 4.04 -2.53
CA ASN A 126 -10.54 5.06 -1.64
C ASN A 126 -10.79 6.36 -2.41
#